data_AF-A0ABF7RAE1-F1
#
_entry.id   AF-A0ABF7RAE1-F1
#
_cell.length_a   1.000
_cell.length_b   1.000
_cell.length_c   1.000
_cell.angle_alpha   90.00
_cell.angle_beta   90.00
_cell.angle_gamma   90.00
#
_symmetry.space_group_name_H-M   'P 1'
#
loop_
_entity.id
_entity.type
_entity.pdbx_description
1 polymer ?
#
loop_
_entity_poly.entity_id
_entity_poly.type
_entity_poly.pdbx_seq_one_letter_code
_entity_poly.pdbx_strand_id
1 'polypeptide(L)'
;MSYQLHIERDTPIALNEWLEAIRARPELRAEESGSIAVNPVTGEEIAVPGSEGDASMLIEGRWVTTFRWNPRGISFKAPAEMSSTTGVMAVALDIASELSAFVRGDEGELCSTEG
;
A
#
# COMPACT_ATOMS: atom_id res chain seq x y z
N MET A 1 -1.98 -7.45 -17.07
CA MET A 1 -3.01 -7.16 -16.05
C MET A 1 -2.48 -7.73 -14.76
N SER A 2 -2.09 -6.89 -13.80
CA SER A 2 -1.66 -7.37 -12.49
C SER A 2 -2.85 -7.32 -11.56
N TYR A 3 -3.20 -8.47 -10.98
CA TYR A 3 -4.24 -8.59 -9.98
C TYR A 3 -3.93 -7.70 -8.77
N GLN A 4 -4.91 -6.92 -8.32
CA GLN A 4 -4.78 -5.98 -7.19
C GLN A 4 -5.57 -6.49 -5.98
N LEU A 5 -5.06 -6.13 -4.82
CA LEU A 5 -5.69 -6.36 -3.52
C LEU A 5 -6.01 -5.00 -2.89
N HIS A 6 -7.05 -4.99 -2.06
CA HIS A 6 -7.59 -3.79 -1.45
C HIS A 6 -7.75 -4.00 0.05
N ILE A 7 -7.26 -3.06 0.85
CA ILE A 7 -7.56 -2.96 2.28
C ILE A 7 -8.78 -2.04 2.41
N GLU A 8 -9.90 -2.61 2.84
CA GLU A 8 -11.17 -1.90 2.96
C GLU A 8 -11.98 -2.35 4.18
N ARG A 9 -12.82 -1.44 4.69
CA ARG A 9 -13.79 -1.69 5.76
C ARG A 9 -15.06 -0.88 5.45
N ASP A 10 -16.16 -1.14 6.17
CA ASP A 10 -17.45 -0.49 5.91
C ASP A 10 -17.39 1.04 6.02
N THR A 11 -16.52 1.56 6.89
CA THR A 11 -16.24 2.99 7.02
C THR A 11 -14.94 3.35 6.30
N PRO A 12 -14.89 4.42 5.49
CA PRO A 12 -13.64 4.83 4.85
C PRO A 12 -12.48 4.98 5.84
N ILE A 13 -11.31 4.47 5.48
CA ILE A 13 -10.07 4.64 6.26
C ILE A 13 -9.59 6.07 6.01
N ALA A 14 -9.60 6.92 7.04
CA ALA A 14 -9.14 8.29 6.90
C ALA A 14 -7.63 8.31 6.62
N LEU A 15 -7.17 9.34 5.89
CA LEU A 15 -5.74 9.50 5.58
C LEU A 15 -4.89 9.53 6.86
N ASN A 16 -5.34 10.20 7.92
CA ASN A 16 -4.59 10.27 9.18
C ASN A 16 -4.49 8.89 9.87
N GLU A 17 -5.57 8.10 9.90
CA GLU A 17 -5.55 6.74 10.46
C GLU A 17 -4.56 5.86 9.69
N TRP A 18 -4.55 5.97 8.36
CA TRP A 18 -3.63 5.25 7.50
C TRP A 18 -2.17 5.66 7.73
N LEU A 19 -1.90 6.96 7.82
CA LEU A 19 -0.56 7.49 8.10
C LEU A 19 -0.05 7.08 9.48
N GLU A 20 -0.92 7.01 10.50
CA GLU A 20 -0.58 6.52 11.83
C GLU A 20 -0.18 5.03 11.79
N ALA A 21 -0.95 4.19 11.09
CA ALA A 21 -0.62 2.79 10.91
C ALA A 21 0.72 2.58 10.16
N ILE A 22 1.02 3.40 9.14
CA ILE A 22 2.32 3.37 8.47
C ILE A 22 3.45 3.75 9.42
N ARG A 23 3.30 4.85 10.17
CA ARG A 23 4.35 5.38 11.05
C ARG A 23 4.71 4.43 12.20
N ALA A 24 3.79 3.54 12.58
CA ALA A 24 4.05 2.50 13.56
C ALA A 24 5.01 1.41 13.06
N ARG A 25 5.26 1.32 11.74
CA ARG A 25 6.01 0.22 11.11
C ARG A 25 7.32 0.72 10.48
N PRO A 26 8.50 0.28 10.97
CA PRO A 26 9.80 0.72 10.44
C PRO A 26 10.07 0.25 9.00
N GLU A 27 9.42 -0.82 8.56
CA GLU A 27 9.49 -1.34 7.20
C GLU A 27 8.62 -0.56 6.19
N LEU A 28 7.82 0.40 6.66
CA LEU A 28 6.99 1.26 5.82
C LEU A 28 7.43 2.71 5.90
N ARG A 29 7.18 3.41 4.80
CA ARG A 29 7.43 4.84 4.68
C ARG A 29 6.30 5.49 3.91
N ALA A 30 5.68 6.50 4.51
CA ALA A 30 4.70 7.33 3.81
C ALA A 30 5.42 8.21 2.78
N GLU A 31 4.86 8.28 1.58
CA GLU A 31 5.27 9.22 0.54
C GLU A 31 4.64 10.58 0.86
N GLU A 32 5.46 11.54 1.30
CA GLU A 32 4.98 12.84 1.80
C GLU A 32 4.63 13.83 0.68
N SER A 33 5.00 13.55 -0.58
CA SER A 33 4.73 14.42 -1.72
C SER A 33 4.90 13.63 -3.01
N GLY A 34 4.06 13.89 -4.02
CA GLY A 34 4.26 13.31 -5.34
C GLY A 34 5.71 13.45 -5.81
N SER A 35 6.30 12.35 -6.27
CA SER A 35 7.71 12.32 -6.65
C SER A 35 7.90 13.06 -7.99
N ILE A 36 8.81 14.02 -8.04
CA ILE A 36 9.24 14.62 -9.30
C ILE A 36 10.33 13.71 -9.88
N ALA A 37 10.02 13.00 -10.96
CA ALA A 37 10.99 12.26 -11.74
C ALA A 37 11.48 13.16 -12.88
N VAL A 38 12.76 13.54 -12.89
CA VAL A 38 13.33 14.31 -14.00
C VAL A 38 13.69 13.34 -15.13
N ASN A 39 13.17 13.57 -16.33
CA ASN A 39 13.60 12.83 -17.51
C ASN A 39 15.06 13.23 -17.85
N PRO A 40 16.04 12.33 -17.73
CA PRO A 40 17.45 12.67 -17.94
C PRO A 40 17.80 13.00 -19.39
N VAL A 41 16.90 12.76 -20.34
CA VAL A 41 17.09 13.02 -21.78
C VAL A 41 16.51 14.37 -22.20
N THR A 42 15.34 14.76 -21.65
CA THR A 42 14.64 16.00 -22.04
C THR A 42 14.75 17.10 -20.99
N GLY A 43 15.14 16.77 -19.75
CA GLY A 43 15.13 17.71 -18.62
C GLY A 43 13.72 18.04 -18.12
N GLU A 44 12.68 17.42 -18.66
CA GLU A 44 11.31 17.62 -18.19
C GLU A 44 11.12 16.98 -16.81
N GLU A 45 10.57 17.77 -15.90
CA GLU A 45 10.05 17.30 -14.63
C GLU A 45 8.74 16.55 -14.89
N ILE A 46 8.81 15.21 -14.83
CA ILE A 46 7.63 14.36 -14.77
C ILE A 46 7.21 14.33 -13.30
N ALA A 47 6.25 15.18 -12.94
CA ALA A 47 5.54 15.00 -11.69
C ALA A 47 4.81 13.66 -11.76
N VAL A 48 5.32 12.65 -11.06
CA VAL A 48 4.56 11.44 -10.76
C VAL A 48 3.63 11.86 -9.63
N PRO A 49 2.31 11.94 -9.84
CA PRO A 49 1.39 12.18 -8.75
C PRO A 49 1.44 10.96 -7.82
N GLY A 50 2.35 10.97 -6.85
CA GLY A 50 2.19 10.24 -5.62
C GLY A 50 1.02 10.88 -4.90
N SER A 51 0.00 10.09 -4.64
CA SER A 51 -1.17 10.60 -3.92
C SER A 51 -0.73 10.78 -2.48
N GLU A 52 -1.15 11.88 -1.85
CA GLU A 52 -0.96 12.07 -0.41
C GLU A 52 -1.45 10.79 0.31
N GLY A 53 -0.53 10.09 0.99
CA GLY A 53 -0.83 8.81 1.64
C GLY A 53 -0.32 7.54 0.94
N ASP A 54 0.31 7.60 -0.24
CA ASP A 54 0.98 6.41 -0.77
C ASP A 54 2.07 5.92 0.20
N ALA A 55 2.36 4.62 0.21
CA ALA A 55 3.36 4.04 1.10
C ALA A 55 4.31 3.09 0.37
N SER A 56 5.60 3.28 0.66
CA SER A 56 6.67 2.41 0.22
C SER A 56 7.03 1.42 1.32
N MET A 57 7.29 0.17 0.92
CA MET A 57 7.79 -0.88 1.79
C MET A 57 9.26 -1.15 1.50
N LEU A 58 10.04 -1.46 2.54
CA LEU A 58 11.42 -1.88 2.42
C LEU A 58 11.49 -3.35 1.98
N ILE A 59 11.82 -3.58 0.71
CA ILE A 59 11.96 -4.91 0.10
C ILE A 59 13.41 -5.07 -0.34
N GLU A 60 14.11 -6.07 0.20
CA GLU A 60 15.52 -6.36 -0.13
C GLU A 60 16.45 -5.13 -0.03
N GLY A 61 16.21 -4.27 0.96
CA GLY A 61 16.99 -3.04 1.18
C GLY A 61 16.65 -1.88 0.24
N ARG A 62 15.57 -1.99 -0.54
CA ARG A 62 15.06 -0.92 -1.41
C ARG A 62 13.66 -0.51 -1.01
N TRP A 63 13.40 0.79 -1.03
CA TRP A 63 12.05 1.31 -0.86
C TRP A 63 11.28 1.13 -2.17
N VAL A 64 10.17 0.40 -2.11
CA VAL A 64 9.31 0.13 -3.26
C VAL A 64 7.91 0.61 -2.93
N THR A 65 7.37 1.54 -3.73
CA THR A 65 5.98 2.00 -3.60
C THR A 65 5.04 0.81 -3.78
N THR A 66 4.38 0.44 -2.69
CA THR A 66 3.66 -0.83 -2.58
C THR A 66 2.17 -0.59 -2.37
N PHE A 67 1.84 0.32 -1.46
CA PHE A 67 0.47 0.66 -1.13
C PHE A 67 0.12 2.01 -1.75
N ARG A 68 -1.01 2.05 -2.44
CA ARG A 68 -1.59 3.26 -2.98
C ARG A 68 -2.84 3.62 -2.20
N TRP A 69 -2.82 4.77 -1.54
CA TRP A 69 -3.96 5.24 -0.78
C TRP A 69 -4.95 5.95 -1.70
N ASN A 70 -6.24 5.77 -1.42
CA ASN A 70 -7.30 6.55 -2.02
C ASN A 70 -8.46 6.74 -1.02
N PRO A 71 -9.36 7.70 -1.25
CA PRO A 71 -10.48 7.96 -0.33
C PRO A 71 -11.46 6.79 -0.15
N ARG A 72 -11.39 5.75 -0.98
CA ARG A 72 -12.25 4.55 -0.89
C ARG A 72 -11.54 3.37 -0.21
N GLY A 73 -10.23 3.42 -0.01
CA GLY A 73 -9.45 2.33 0.57
C GLY A 73 -7.99 2.37 0.12
N ILE A 74 -7.25 1.30 0.42
CA ILE A 74 -5.85 1.18 0.03
C ILE A 74 -5.72 0.04 -0.96
N SER A 75 -5.13 0.31 -2.12
CA SER A 75 -4.88 -0.71 -3.14
C SER A 75 -3.40 -1.07 -3.21
N PHE A 76 -3.07 -2.33 -3.43
CA PHE A 76 -1.71 -2.78 -3.66
C PHE A 76 -1.67 -3.92 -4.68
N LYS A 77 -0.52 -4.09 -5.33
CA LYS A 77 -0.35 -5.21 -6.27
C LYS A 77 -0.18 -6.50 -5.50
N ALA A 78 -0.90 -7.54 -5.91
CA ALA A 78 -0.69 -8.87 -5.35
C ALA A 78 0.78 -9.30 -5.55
N PRO A 79 1.49 -9.66 -4.46
CA PRO A 79 2.83 -10.20 -4.58
C PRO A 79 2.81 -11.54 -5.33
N ALA A 80 3.92 -11.90 -5.95
CA ALA A 80 4.05 -13.21 -6.60
C ALA A 80 3.92 -14.37 -5.59
N GLU A 81 4.33 -14.13 -4.34
CA GLU A 81 4.15 -15.03 -3.22
C GLU A 81 3.16 -14.44 -2.21
N MET A 82 2.01 -15.09 -2.07
CA MET A 82 1.00 -14.76 -1.06
C MET A 82 1.38 -15.43 0.27
N SER A 83 2.27 -14.80 1.03
CA SER A 83 2.68 -15.26 2.37
C SER A 83 1.99 -14.42 3.45
N SER A 84 1.37 -15.10 4.43
CA SER A 84 0.77 -14.46 5.60
C SER A 84 1.78 -14.08 6.68
N THR A 85 3.04 -14.53 6.54
CA THR A 85 4.08 -14.39 7.56
C THR A 85 5.20 -13.45 7.14
N THR A 86 5.37 -13.22 5.84
CA THR A 86 6.46 -12.42 5.29
C THR A 86 6.01 -11.62 4.06
N GLY A 87 6.60 -10.43 3.88
CA GLY A 87 6.39 -9.62 2.69
C GLY A 87 5.13 -8.76 2.72
N VAL A 88 4.73 -8.30 1.53
CA VAL A 88 3.67 -7.29 1.37
C VAL A 88 2.33 -7.75 1.92
N MET A 89 1.97 -9.02 1.72
CA MET A 89 0.68 -9.56 2.14
C MET A 89 0.57 -9.66 3.67
N ALA A 90 1.63 -10.11 4.35
CA ALA A 90 1.67 -10.14 5.81
C ALA A 90 1.50 -8.74 6.43
N VAL A 91 2.20 -7.74 5.88
CA VAL A 91 2.07 -6.35 6.32
C VAL A 91 0.67 -5.81 6.03
N ALA A 92 0.09 -6.11 4.87
CA ALA A 92 -1.27 -5.70 4.54
C ALA A 92 -2.31 -6.27 5.51
N LEU A 93 -2.16 -7.54 5.90
CA LEU A 93 -3.04 -8.21 6.88
C LEU A 93 -2.88 -7.63 8.28
N ASP A 94 -1.65 -7.31 8.69
CA ASP A 94 -1.37 -6.70 9.99
C ASP A 94 -1.98 -5.29 10.10
N ILE A 95 -1.80 -4.45 9.06
CA ILE A 95 -2.46 -3.14 9.00
C ILE A 95 -3.98 -3.29 8.97
N ALA A 96 -4.51 -4.26 8.20
CA ALA A 96 -5.94 -4.52 8.15
C ALA A 96 -6.49 -4.88 9.54
N SER A 97 -5.79 -5.73 10.29
CA SER A 97 -6.15 -6.08 11.67
C SER A 97 -6.17 -4.84 12.59
N GLU A 98 -5.12 -4.00 12.53
CA GLU A 98 -5.03 -2.78 13.33
C GLU A 98 -6.16 -1.79 13.04
N LEU A 99 -6.49 -1.60 11.75
CA LEU A 99 -7.53 -0.68 11.29
C LEU A 99 -8.95 -1.27 11.38
N SER A 100 -9.08 -2.51 11.88
CA SER A 100 -10.34 -3.28 11.85
C SER A 100 -10.95 -3.34 10.44
N ALA A 101 -10.10 -3.61 9.46
CA ALA A 101 -10.38 -3.72 8.04
C ALA A 101 -10.09 -5.12 7.50
N PHE A 102 -10.41 -5.33 6.22
CA PHE A 102 -10.23 -6.59 5.52
C PHE A 102 -9.41 -6.41 4.25
N VAL A 103 -8.61 -7.43 3.89
CA VAL A 103 -7.95 -7.50 2.59
C VAL A 103 -8.88 -8.23 1.62
N ARG A 104 -9.22 -7.59 0.50
CA ARG A 104 -10.07 -8.15 -0.56
C ARG A 104 -9.38 -8.15 -1.91
N GLY A 105 -9.70 -9.14 -2.73
CA GLY A 105 -9.31 -9.19 -4.13
C GLY A 105 -10.13 -8.28 -5.03
N ASP A 106 -9.67 -8.12 -6.27
CA ASP A 106 -10.42 -7.41 -7.33
C ASP A 106 -11.80 -8.03 -7.60
N GLU A 107 -12.01 -9.32 -7.33
CA GLU A 107 -13.30 -10.00 -7.50
C GLU A 107 -14.16 -9.96 -6.22
N GLY A 108 -13.69 -9.26 -5.18
CA GLY A 108 -14.38 -9.12 -3.88
C GLY A 108 -14.20 -10.31 -2.95
N GLU A 109 -13.35 -11.27 -3.29
CA GLU A 109 -12.99 -12.38 -2.43
C GLU A 109 -12.20 -11.91 -1.20
N LEU A 110 -12.55 -12.42 -0.03
CA LEU A 110 -11.80 -12.14 1.20
C LEU A 110 -10.49 -12.92 1.16
N CYS A 111 -9.37 -12.21 1.22
CA CYS A 111 -8.08 -12.80 1.53
C CYS A 111 -7.96 -12.98 3.04
N SER A 112 -8.70 -13.95 3.57
CA SER A 112 -8.60 -14.38 4.95
C SER A 112 -7.37 -15.28 5.11
N THR A 113 -6.61 -15.09 6.18
CA THR A 113 -5.77 -16.16 6.71
C THR A 113 -6.67 -17.16 7.42
N GLU A 114 -7.12 -18.20 6.72
CA GLU A 114 -7.56 -19.41 7.41
C GLU A 114 -6.32 -20.21 7.82
N GLY A 115 -6.12 -20.39 9.14
CA GLY A 115 -5.23 -21.39 9.73
C GLY A 115 -4.08 -20.84 10.56
#